data_AF-A0A2D8XAP7-F1
#
_entry.id   AF-A0A2D8XAP7-F1
#
_cell.length_a   1.000
_cell.length_b   1.000
_cell.length_c   1.000
_cell.angle_alpha   90.00
_cell.angle_beta   90.00
_cell.angle_gamma   90.00
#
_symmetry.space_group_name_H-M   'P 1'
#
loop_
_entity.id
_entity.type
_entity.pdbx_description
1 polymer ?
#
loop_
_entity_poly.entity_id
_entity_poly.type
_entity_poly.pdbx_seq_one_letter_code
_entity_poly.pdbx_strand_id
1 'polypeptide(L)'
;MDKKKQVWFRYTNDREGLNVDCVDLLSKCYLMLGQKPDAEQIVLMSKFLVDDLAKGYGSLQMDEVSFAFEQGVRHSENGGFVNVRNWNIWLKEYKSKAQLKRQQNLVTDYDKFKQGEKLISSTINKAKKLNG
;
A
#
# COMPACT_ATOMS: atom_id res chain seq x y z
N MET A 1 4.13 8.51 13.71
CA MET A 1 4.48 7.51 12.68
C MET A 1 5.51 6.57 13.27
N ASP A 2 5.30 5.25 13.17
CA ASP A 2 6.23 4.26 13.73
C ASP A 2 7.36 3.97 12.74
N LYS A 3 8.60 4.35 13.09
CA LYS A 3 9.77 4.17 12.21
C LYS A 3 10.08 2.68 11.95
N LYS A 4 9.72 1.78 12.87
CA LYS A 4 9.96 0.33 12.72
C LYS A 4 9.08 -0.30 11.64
N LYS A 5 7.98 0.37 11.28
CA LYS A 5 7.05 -0.08 10.23
C LYS A 5 7.39 0.48 8.85
N GLN A 6 8.36 1.39 8.77
CA GLN A 6 8.77 1.98 7.51
C GLN A 6 9.53 0.97 6.65
N VAL A 7 9.38 1.09 5.34
CA VAL A 7 10.02 0.25 4.34
C VAL A 7 11.53 0.19 4.54
N TRP A 8 12.21 1.32 4.78
CA TRP A 8 13.66 1.31 4.97
C TRP A 8 14.10 0.44 6.15
N PHE A 9 13.35 0.49 7.25
CA PHE A 9 13.67 -0.27 8.46
C PHE A 9 13.46 -1.75 8.20
N ARG A 10 12.34 -2.11 7.58
CA ARG A 10 12.03 -3.50 7.23
C ARG A 10 12.99 -4.05 6.20
N TYR A 11 13.36 -3.28 5.18
CA TYR A 11 14.37 -3.71 4.21
C TYR A 11 15.70 -4.10 4.87
N THR A 12 16.11 -3.37 5.92
CA THR A 12 17.36 -3.65 6.65
C THR A 12 17.23 -4.77 7.68
N ASN A 13 16.09 -4.88 8.37
CA ASN A 13 15.94 -5.74 9.57
C ASN A 13 14.99 -6.93 9.38
N ASP A 14 14.14 -6.91 8.34
CA ASP A 14 13.08 -7.88 8.05
C ASP A 14 12.79 -7.92 6.54
N ARG A 15 13.83 -8.22 5.74
CA ARG A 15 13.70 -8.22 4.28
C ARG A 15 12.77 -9.32 3.79
N GLU A 16 12.77 -10.47 4.46
CA GLU A 16 11.90 -11.59 4.12
C GLU A 16 10.43 -11.26 4.34
N GLY A 17 10.07 -10.69 5.50
CA GLY A 17 8.70 -10.22 5.73
C GLY A 17 8.28 -9.12 4.75
N LEU A 18 9.19 -8.20 4.39
CA LEU A 18 8.90 -7.19 3.36
C LEU A 18 8.63 -7.84 1.98
N ASN A 19 9.37 -8.88 1.60
CA ASN A 19 9.14 -9.62 0.36
C ASN A 19 7.77 -10.30 0.36
N VAL A 20 7.40 -10.97 1.45
CA VAL A 20 6.10 -11.64 1.61
C VAL A 20 4.96 -10.64 1.43
N ASP A 21 5.04 -9.48 2.10
CA ASP A 21 4.01 -8.45 1.97
C ASP A 21 3.91 -7.88 0.55
N CYS A 22 5.04 -7.80 -0.18
CA CYS A 22 5.02 -7.38 -1.58
C CYS A 22 4.39 -8.44 -2.50
N VAL A 23 4.62 -9.73 -2.23
CA VAL A 23 3.95 -10.83 -2.95
C VAL A 23 2.44 -10.78 -2.72
N ASP A 24 2.01 -10.62 -1.48
CA ASP A 24 0.59 -10.56 -1.12
C ASP A 24 -0.10 -9.35 -1.75
N LEU A 25 0.54 -8.17 -1.68
CA LEU A 25 0.03 -6.95 -2.29
C LEU A 25 -0.13 -7.09 -3.80
N LEU A 26 0.91 -7.57 -4.50
CA LEU A 26 0.86 -7.74 -5.95
C LEU A 26 -0.20 -8.77 -6.35
N SER A 27 -0.27 -9.90 -5.65
CA SER A 27 -1.26 -10.95 -5.89
C SER A 27 -2.69 -10.40 -5.79
N LYS A 28 -2.97 -9.61 -4.75
CA LYS A 28 -4.25 -8.91 -4.59
C LYS A 28 -4.54 -7.97 -5.77
N CYS A 29 -3.57 -7.15 -6.16
CA CYS A 29 -3.76 -6.20 -7.26
C CYS A 29 -3.94 -6.89 -8.61
N TYR A 30 -3.23 -7.99 -8.87
CA TYR A 30 -3.42 -8.81 -10.06
C TYR A 30 -4.86 -9.35 -10.13
N LEU A 31 -5.35 -9.93 -9.03
CA LEU A 31 -6.74 -10.43 -8.94
C LEU A 31 -7.77 -9.32 -9.16
N MET A 32 -7.60 -8.16 -8.53
CA MET A 32 -8.51 -7.01 -8.68
C MET A 32 -8.61 -6.51 -10.13
N LEU A 33 -7.54 -6.65 -10.91
CA LEU A 33 -7.46 -6.22 -12.31
C LEU A 33 -7.66 -7.37 -13.30
N GLY A 34 -7.98 -8.59 -12.83
CA GLY A 34 -8.17 -9.76 -13.68
C GLY A 34 -6.89 -10.26 -14.38
N GLN A 35 -5.72 -9.82 -13.93
CA GLN A 35 -4.43 -10.29 -14.44
C GLN A 35 -4.09 -11.66 -13.83
N LYS A 36 -3.53 -12.55 -14.64
CA LYS A 36 -3.22 -13.93 -14.26
C LYS A 36 -1.74 -14.27 -14.51
N PRO A 37 -0.79 -13.60 -13.84
CA PRO A 37 0.59 -14.02 -13.90
C PRO A 37 0.77 -15.38 -13.21
N ASP A 38 1.80 -16.12 -13.61
CA ASP A 38 2.21 -17.32 -12.90
C ASP A 38 2.99 -16.98 -11.61
N ALA A 39 3.28 -18.01 -10.81
CA ALA A 39 3.97 -17.83 -9.53
C ALA A 39 5.38 -17.26 -9.66
N GLU A 40 6.12 -17.64 -10.71
CA GLU A 40 7.49 -17.15 -10.96
C GLU A 40 7.47 -15.67 -11.33
N GLN A 41 6.50 -15.26 -12.15
CA GLN A 41 6.26 -13.87 -12.51
C GLN A 41 5.91 -13.02 -11.29
N ILE A 42 5.05 -13.51 -10.38
CA ILE A 42 4.71 -12.80 -9.13
C ILE A 42 5.96 -12.62 -8.26
N VAL A 43 6.77 -13.67 -8.10
CA VAL A 43 8.02 -13.62 -7.32
C VAL A 43 9.04 -12.66 -7.95
N LEU A 44 9.14 -12.62 -9.27
CA LEU A 44 10.03 -11.67 -9.95
C LEU A 44 9.56 -10.23 -9.76
N MET A 45 8.25 -10.00 -9.90
CA MET A 45 7.65 -8.69 -9.75
C MET A 45 7.71 -8.18 -8.31
N SER A 46 7.60 -9.06 -7.30
CA SER A 46 7.76 -8.66 -5.90
C SER A 46 9.19 -8.23 -5.58
N LYS A 47 10.20 -8.88 -6.15
CA LYS A 47 11.61 -8.44 -6.03
C LYS A 47 11.82 -7.04 -6.59
N PHE A 48 11.25 -6.74 -7.77
CA PHE A 48 11.31 -5.39 -8.32
C PHE A 48 10.61 -4.36 -7.43
N LEU A 49 9.44 -4.71 -6.90
CA LEU A 49 8.72 -3.83 -5.98
C LEU A 49 9.53 -3.55 -4.71
N VAL A 50 10.14 -4.57 -4.10
CA VAL A 50 10.96 -4.42 -2.90
C VAL A 50 12.14 -3.48 -3.14
N ASP A 51 12.83 -3.64 -4.28
CA ASP A 51 13.95 -2.78 -4.65
C ASP A 51 13.52 -1.34 -4.90
N ASP A 52 12.40 -1.12 -5.58
CA ASP A 52 11.83 0.21 -5.80
C ASP A 52 11.42 0.87 -4.49
N LEU A 53 10.76 0.11 -3.60
CA LEU A 53 10.37 0.56 -2.27
C LEU A 53 11.58 0.99 -1.44
N ALA A 54 12.64 0.19 -1.41
CA ALA A 54 13.86 0.51 -0.67
C ALA A 54 14.54 1.79 -1.20
N LYS A 55 14.60 1.97 -2.53
CA LYS A 55 15.31 3.11 -3.16
C LYS A 55 14.50 4.40 -3.15
N GLY A 56 13.20 4.33 -3.44
CA GLY A 56 12.36 5.50 -3.70
C GLY A 56 11.34 5.82 -2.61
N TYR A 57 10.96 4.83 -1.80
CA TYR A 57 9.78 4.92 -0.93
C TYR A 57 10.06 4.47 0.50
N GLY A 58 11.33 4.45 0.91
CA GLY A 58 11.77 3.95 2.22
C GLY A 58 11.06 4.59 3.43
N SER A 59 10.60 5.84 3.33
CA SER A 59 9.89 6.54 4.40
C SER A 59 8.41 6.17 4.56
N LEU A 60 7.82 5.44 3.62
CA LEU A 60 6.44 4.97 3.70
C LEU A 60 6.36 3.71 4.59
N GLN A 61 5.22 3.49 5.23
CA GLN A 61 4.86 2.19 5.81
C GLN A 61 4.17 1.30 4.77
N MET A 62 4.21 -0.03 4.95
CA MET A 62 3.56 -0.96 4.02
C MET A 62 2.04 -0.76 3.89
N ASP A 63 1.37 -0.28 4.94
CA ASP A 63 -0.05 0.09 4.86
C ASP A 63 -0.29 1.27 3.91
N GLU A 64 0.63 2.25 3.88
CA GLU A 64 0.55 3.39 2.96
C GLU A 64 0.83 2.97 1.51
N VAL A 65 1.79 2.05 1.33
CA VAL A 65 2.08 1.42 0.04
C VAL A 65 0.83 0.69 -0.46
N SER A 66 0.23 -0.14 0.37
CA SER A 66 -0.99 -0.89 0.04
C SER A 66 -2.15 0.05 -0.32
N PHE A 67 -2.34 1.11 0.46
CA PHE A 67 -3.33 2.14 0.17
C PHE A 67 -3.08 2.81 -1.20
N ALA A 68 -1.83 3.19 -1.51
CA ALA A 68 -1.49 3.80 -2.79
C ALA A 68 -1.77 2.84 -3.98
N PHE A 69 -1.46 1.55 -3.83
CA PHE A 69 -1.79 0.54 -4.83
C PHE A 69 -3.30 0.40 -5.02
N GLU A 70 -4.09 0.34 -3.95
CA GLU A 70 -5.54 0.24 -4.05
C GLU A 70 -6.15 1.46 -4.74
N GLN A 71 -5.67 2.66 -4.43
CA GLN A 71 -6.11 3.89 -5.11
C GLN A 71 -5.75 3.85 -6.60
N GLY A 72 -4.53 3.42 -6.93
CA GLY A 72 -4.09 3.26 -8.31
C GLY A 72 -4.93 2.25 -9.09
N VAL A 73 -5.12 1.06 -8.54
CA VAL A 73 -5.92 -0.01 -9.15
C VAL A 73 -7.37 0.41 -9.39
N ARG A 74 -7.99 1.15 -8.47
CA ARG A 74 -9.41 1.50 -8.53
C ARG A 74 -9.71 2.79 -9.29
N HIS A 75 -8.77 3.73 -9.30
CA HIS A 75 -9.06 5.12 -9.69
C HIS A 75 -8.04 5.71 -10.67
N SER A 76 -6.98 4.99 -11.05
CA SER A 76 -6.01 5.53 -12.01
C SER A 76 -6.63 5.68 -13.39
N GLU A 77 -6.49 6.87 -13.96
CA GLU A 77 -6.84 7.17 -15.36
C GLU A 77 -5.88 6.47 -16.34
N ASN A 78 -4.67 6.14 -15.88
CA ASN A 78 -3.58 5.57 -16.67
C ASN A 78 -3.51 4.04 -16.51
N GLY A 79 -4.53 3.33 -17.01
CA GLY A 79 -4.50 1.89 -17.26
C GLY A 79 -4.45 0.99 -16.01
N GLY A 80 -5.48 0.16 -15.86
CA GLY A 80 -5.60 -0.86 -14.82
C GLY A 80 -4.71 -2.09 -15.07
N PHE A 81 -3.39 -1.91 -15.14
CA PHE A 81 -2.42 -3.02 -15.23
C PHE A 81 -1.35 -2.92 -14.14
N VAL A 82 -0.93 -4.06 -13.58
CA VAL A 82 0.12 -4.10 -12.54
C VAL A 82 1.45 -4.34 -13.22
N ASN A 83 2.26 -3.30 -13.29
CA ASN A 83 3.62 -3.36 -13.79
C ASN A 83 4.49 -2.30 -13.08
N VAL A 84 5.80 -2.37 -13.34
CA VAL A 84 6.80 -1.48 -12.75
C VAL A 84 6.47 0.00 -12.95
N ARG A 85 6.03 0.36 -14.16
CA ARG A 85 5.69 1.75 -14.50
C ARG A 85 4.51 2.26 -13.68
N ASN A 86 3.44 1.47 -13.63
CA ASN A 86 2.19 1.89 -13.02
C ASN A 86 2.29 2.01 -11.50
N TRP A 87 2.91 1.06 -10.81
CA TRP A 87 3.08 1.23 -9.36
C TRP A 87 3.97 2.42 -9.01
N ASN A 88 4.97 2.74 -9.83
CA ASN A 88 5.82 3.90 -9.60
C ASN A 88 5.03 5.21 -9.76
N ILE A 89 4.09 5.27 -10.71
CA ILE A 89 3.16 6.41 -10.84
C ILE A 89 2.32 6.53 -9.57
N TRP A 90 1.65 5.44 -9.15
CA TRP A 90 0.75 5.45 -7.99
C TRP A 90 1.47 5.82 -6.69
N LEU A 91 2.64 5.23 -6.43
CA LEU A 91 3.45 5.51 -5.26
C LEU A 91 3.99 6.95 -5.25
N LYS A 92 4.46 7.45 -6.40
CA LYS A 92 4.96 8.82 -6.53
C LYS A 92 3.84 9.84 -6.32
N GLU A 93 2.68 9.64 -6.92
CA GLU A 93 1.51 10.50 -6.73
C GLU A 93 1.08 10.53 -5.26
N TYR A 94 0.92 9.36 -4.63
CA TYR A 94 0.58 9.26 -3.22
C TYR A 94 1.61 9.99 -2.35
N LYS A 95 2.90 9.65 -2.49
CA LYS A 95 3.98 10.22 -1.68
C LYS A 95 4.02 11.73 -1.80
N SER A 96 3.86 12.28 -3.01
CA SER A 96 3.88 13.72 -3.26
C SER A 96 2.70 14.42 -2.60
N LYS A 97 1.47 13.89 -2.75
CA LYS A 97 0.26 14.42 -2.12
C LYS A 97 0.35 14.35 -0.59
N ALA A 98 0.80 13.22 -0.05
CA ALA A 98 0.97 13.02 1.39
C ALA A 98 2.03 13.96 1.98
N GLN A 99 3.16 14.15 1.29
CA GLN A 99 4.21 15.08 1.71
C GLN A 99 3.72 16.52 1.74
N LEU A 100 2.99 16.97 0.70
CA LEU A 100 2.42 18.32 0.65
C LEU A 100 1.46 18.57 1.83
N LYS A 101 0.55 17.62 2.10
CA LYS A 101 -0.38 17.71 3.23
C LYS A 101 0.36 17.79 4.56
N ARG A 102 1.38 16.95 4.77
CA ARG A 102 2.21 16.97 5.99
C ARG A 102 2.92 18.31 6.18
N GLN A 103 3.47 18.88 5.11
CA GLN A 103 4.12 20.21 5.17
C GLN A 103 3.14 21.32 5.57
N GLN A 104 1.87 21.18 5.19
CA GLN A 104 0.80 22.11 5.54
C GLN A 104 0.10 21.77 6.88
N ASN A 105 0.62 20.78 7.64
CA ASN A 105 -0.03 20.24 8.85
C ASN A 105 -1.47 19.74 8.63
N LEU A 106 -1.77 19.27 7.42
CA LEU A 106 -3.06 18.69 7.04
C LEU A 106 -3.05 17.16 7.15
N VAL A 107 -4.23 16.60 7.40
CA VAL A 107 -4.47 15.15 7.46
C VAL A 107 -4.33 14.54 6.06
N THR A 108 -3.56 13.45 5.93
CA THR A 108 -3.37 12.77 4.64
C THR A 108 -4.58 11.93 4.25
N ASP A 109 -4.66 11.50 2.99
CA ASP A 109 -5.77 10.64 2.54
C ASP A 109 -5.72 9.26 3.20
N TYR A 110 -4.52 8.73 3.45
CA TYR A 110 -4.33 7.51 4.21
C TYR A 110 -4.81 7.67 5.67
N ASP A 111 -4.51 8.80 6.32
CA ASP A 111 -4.99 9.04 7.69
C ASP A 111 -6.52 9.08 7.75
N LYS A 112 -7.16 9.73 6.77
CA LYS A 112 -8.63 9.74 6.65
C LYS A 112 -9.19 8.33 6.43
N PHE A 113 -8.56 7.55 5.56
CA PHE A 113 -8.92 6.15 5.34
C PHE A 113 -8.86 5.33 6.64
N LYS A 114 -7.75 5.41 7.39
CA LYS A 114 -7.61 4.71 8.69
C LYS A 114 -8.63 5.17 9.72
N GLN A 115 -8.99 6.45 9.74
CA GLN A 115 -10.06 6.95 10.62
C GLN A 115 -11.42 6.35 10.25
N GLY A 116 -11.72 6.26 8.94
CA GLY A 116 -12.91 5.60 8.43
C GLY A 116 -13.00 4.13 8.84
N GLU A 117 -11.92 3.35 8.66
CA GLU A 117 -11.88 1.93 9.07
C GLU A 117 -12.17 1.75 10.57
N LYS A 118 -11.61 2.61 11.42
CA LYS A 118 -11.85 2.57 12.88
C LYS A 118 -13.31 2.85 13.22
N LEU A 119 -13.95 3.81 12.55
CA LEU A 119 -15.35 4.15 12.77
C LEU A 119 -16.30 3.02 12.36
N ILE A 120 -16.00 2.36 11.23
CA ILE A 120 -16.76 1.19 10.78
C ILE A 120 -16.63 0.05 11.79
N SER A 121 -15.40 -0.24 12.23
CA SER A 121 -15.13 -1.29 13.22
C SER A 121 -15.83 -1.04 14.55
N SER A 122 -15.81 0.20 15.07
CA SER A 122 -16.49 0.55 16.33
C SER A 122 -18.01 0.43 16.21
N THR A 123 -18.58 0.82 15.06
CA THR A 123 -20.01 0.70 14.76
C THR A 123 -20.43 -0.77 14.73
N ILE A 124 -19.67 -1.64 14.04
CA ILE A 124 -19.93 -3.09 13.99
C ILE A 124 -19.88 -3.70 15.40
N ASN A 125 -18.89 -3.34 16.21
CA ASN A 125 -18.75 -3.85 17.57
C ASN A 125 -19.90 -3.40 18.48
N LYS A 126 -20.40 -2.17 18.32
CA LYS A 126 -21.57 -1.68 19.04
C LYS A 126 -22.84 -2.44 18.63
N ALA A 127 -23.04 -2.68 17.34
CA ALA A 127 -24.18 -3.45 16.83
C ALA A 127 -24.17 -4.91 17.35
N LYS A 128 -23.01 -5.57 17.36
CA LYS A 128 -22.87 -6.93 17.92
C LYS A 128 -23.25 -7.01 19.41
N LYS A 129 -22.96 -5.98 20.20
CA LYS A 129 -23.30 -5.91 21.63
C LYS A 129 -24.78 -5.62 21.90
N LEU A 130 -25.53 -5.11 20.93
CA LEU A 130 -26.97 -4.84 21.06
C LEU A 130 -27.83 -6.05 20.67
N ASN A 131 -27.25 -6.98 19.90
CA ASN A 131 -27.93 -8.18 19.38
C ASN A 131 -27.50 -9.47 20.10
N GLY A 132 -26.73 -9.38 21.19
CA GLY A 132 -26.33 -10.49 22.05
C GLY A 132 -26.63 -10.16 23.50
#